data_AF-A0A1V9V8Z3-F1
#
_entry.id   AF-A0A1V9V8Z3-F1
#
_cell.length_a   1.000
_cell.length_b   1.000
_cell.length_c   1.000
_cell.angle_alpha   90.00
_cell.angle_beta   90.00
_cell.angle_gamma   90.00
#
_symmetry.space_group_name_H-M   'P 1'
#
loop_
_entity.id
_entity.type
_entity.pdbx_description
1 polymer ?
#
loop_
_entity_poly.entity_id
_entity_poly.type
_entity_poly.pdbx_seq_one_letter_code
_entity_poly.pdbx_strand_id
1 'polypeptide(L)'
;QLIAQHFGGSVIPATSHEYGKAKLDIIVENEIFKDTQNGQIVWMSHGDKVESIPSGFEKIAISENSPYAAIADTNRNIYAFQFHPEVYHSECGSKLLKNFAKYICGCESTWNMGSFAKEQIARVKKQVGDKKVLCAVSGGVDSSVVATLLFEAIGNQVIPVFVDNGLLRANEREQVETIFKSRGIDLITVDASEQFLTKLAGV
;
A
#
# COMPACT_ATOMS: atom_id res chain seq x y z
N GLN A 1 17.96 8.20 11.30
CA GLN A 1 18.12 9.16 12.41
C GLN A 1 17.88 8.53 13.78
N LEU A 2 16.66 8.09 14.12
CA LEU A 2 16.38 7.48 15.44
C LEU A 2 17.28 6.26 15.73
N ILE A 3 17.48 5.38 14.76
CA ILE A 3 18.42 4.24 14.87
C ILE A 3 19.83 4.73 15.25
N ALA A 4 20.32 5.78 14.59
CA ALA A 4 21.63 6.33 14.88
C ALA A 4 21.71 6.88 16.32
N GLN A 5 20.76 7.72 16.73
CA GLN A 5 20.73 8.25 18.10
C GLN A 5 20.61 7.15 19.16
N HIS A 6 19.75 6.17 18.94
CA HIS A 6 19.51 5.08 19.89
C HIS A 6 20.77 4.25 20.16
N PHE A 7 21.60 4.01 19.14
CA PHE A 7 22.84 3.24 19.29
C PHE A 7 24.07 4.10 19.60
N GLY A 8 23.91 5.40 19.90
CA GLY A 8 24.99 6.29 20.35
C GLY A 8 25.72 7.04 19.23
N GLY A 9 25.15 7.11 18.03
CA GLY A 9 25.58 8.03 16.97
C GLY A 9 25.04 9.45 17.18
N SER A 10 25.56 10.42 16.42
CA SER A 10 25.16 11.83 16.44
C SER A 10 24.27 12.18 15.25
N VAL A 11 23.24 12.98 15.49
CA VAL A 11 22.36 13.57 14.46
C VAL A 11 22.29 15.07 14.70
N ILE A 12 22.57 15.84 13.67
CA ILE A 12 22.58 17.31 13.70
C ILE A 12 21.58 17.87 12.69
N PRO A 13 21.01 19.07 12.92
CA PRO A 13 20.23 19.77 11.91
C PRO A 13 21.07 19.99 10.65
N ALA A 14 20.53 19.67 9.47
CA ALA A 14 21.25 19.90 8.23
C ALA A 14 21.13 21.36 7.80
N THR A 15 22.24 21.96 7.33
CA THR A 15 22.26 23.32 6.78
C THR A 15 21.55 23.41 5.42
N SER A 16 21.46 22.30 4.70
CA SER A 16 20.69 22.14 3.47
C SER A 16 19.75 20.94 3.62
N HIS A 17 18.49 21.14 3.28
CA HIS A 17 17.50 20.07 3.28
C HIS A 17 17.54 19.36 1.93
N GLU A 18 17.60 18.03 1.93
CA GLU A 18 17.53 17.25 0.69
C GLU A 18 16.17 16.56 0.64
N TYR A 19 15.29 17.13 -0.19
CA TYR A 19 14.00 16.57 -0.54
C TYR A 19 13.96 16.37 -2.04
N GLY A 20 14.03 15.12 -2.49
CA GLY A 20 13.94 14.82 -3.92
C GLY A 20 14.85 13.70 -4.38
N LYS A 21 15.03 13.65 -5.70
CA LYS A 21 15.84 12.62 -6.36
C LYS A 21 17.32 12.86 -6.09
N ALA A 22 18.00 11.82 -5.63
CA ALA A 22 19.46 11.79 -5.56
C ALA A 22 19.97 10.48 -6.16
N LYS A 23 21.21 10.53 -6.65
CA LYS A 23 21.94 9.33 -7.05
C LYS A 23 22.52 8.64 -5.82
N LEU A 24 22.27 7.35 -5.67
CA LEU A 24 22.80 6.52 -4.60
C LEU A 24 24.04 5.77 -5.08
N ASP A 25 25.19 6.06 -4.48
CA ASP A 25 26.43 5.34 -4.71
C ASP A 25 26.61 4.27 -3.62
N ILE A 26 26.49 3.01 -4.01
CA ILE A 26 26.74 1.84 -3.17
C ILE A 26 28.24 1.65 -3.06
N ILE A 27 28.77 1.71 -1.84
CA ILE A 27 30.21 1.66 -1.58
C ILE A 27 30.66 0.38 -0.88
N VAL A 28 29.71 -0.39 -0.33
CA VAL A 28 29.94 -1.70 0.28
C VAL A 28 28.91 -2.68 -0.28
N GLU A 29 29.39 -3.83 -0.75
CA GLU A 29 28.51 -4.92 -1.16
C GLU A 29 27.75 -5.46 0.05
N ASN A 30 26.42 -5.51 -0.06
CA ASN A 30 25.56 -5.93 1.04
C ASN A 30 24.28 -6.57 0.50
N GLU A 31 23.79 -7.63 1.15
CA GLU A 31 22.57 -8.37 0.76
C GLU A 31 21.35 -7.47 0.60
N ILE A 32 21.29 -6.35 1.33
CA ILE A 32 20.20 -5.37 1.19
C ILE A 32 20.11 -4.78 -0.23
N PHE A 33 21.24 -4.70 -0.93
CA PHE A 33 21.36 -4.17 -2.29
C PHE A 33 21.39 -5.26 -3.38
N LYS A 34 21.14 -6.52 -3.03
CA LYS A 34 21.10 -7.62 -3.99
C LYS A 34 20.15 -7.33 -5.16
N ASP A 35 20.60 -7.65 -6.37
CA ASP A 35 19.89 -7.41 -7.64
C ASP A 35 19.49 -5.94 -7.89
N THR A 36 20.15 -4.99 -7.23
CA THR A 36 19.97 -3.55 -7.48
C THR A 36 21.12 -2.97 -8.30
N GLN A 37 20.96 -1.73 -8.74
CA GLN A 37 21.96 -1.04 -9.55
C GLN A 37 22.70 0.00 -8.70
N ASN A 38 24.02 0.03 -8.84
CA ASN A 38 24.80 1.14 -8.32
C ASN A 38 24.50 2.40 -9.13
N GLY A 39 24.40 3.55 -8.47
CA GLY A 39 24.01 4.81 -9.10
C GLY A 39 22.51 4.93 -9.39
N GLN A 40 21.68 4.08 -8.79
CA GLN A 40 20.22 4.17 -8.89
C GLN A 40 19.69 5.49 -8.30
N ILE A 41 18.54 5.93 -8.79
CA ILE A 41 17.84 7.08 -8.21
C ILE A 41 17.04 6.66 -6.97
N VAL A 42 17.21 7.42 -5.89
CA VAL A 42 16.44 7.30 -4.65
C VAL A 42 15.76 8.62 -4.29
N TRP A 43 14.68 8.53 -3.51
CA TRP A 43 13.98 9.71 -3.01
C TRP A 43 14.43 10.06 -1.58
N MET A 44 15.32 11.05 -1.47
CA MET A 44 15.80 11.59 -0.21
C MET A 44 14.70 12.39 0.49
N SER A 45 14.67 12.30 1.81
CA SER A 45 13.76 13.10 2.64
C SER A 45 14.35 13.28 4.03
N HIS A 46 15.22 14.28 4.16
CA HIS A 46 15.80 14.59 5.46
C HIS A 46 16.07 16.08 5.66
N GLY A 47 15.65 16.58 6.82
CA GLY A 47 16.06 17.88 7.37
C GLY A 47 17.23 17.80 8.35
N ASP A 48 17.46 16.63 8.96
CA ASP A 48 18.60 16.38 9.83
C ASP A 48 19.55 15.35 9.20
N LYS A 49 20.82 15.45 9.53
CA LYS A 49 21.89 14.60 9.00
C LYS A 49 22.57 13.83 10.12
N VAL A 50 22.86 12.56 9.86
CA VAL A 50 23.75 11.77 10.74
C VAL A 50 25.17 12.33 10.60
N GLU A 51 25.80 12.69 11.71
CA GLU A 51 27.17 13.19 11.74
C GLU A 51 28.17 12.06 12.02
N SER A 52 27.82 11.20 12.97
CA SER A 52 28.60 10.00 13.32
C SER A 52 27.69 8.78 13.37
N ILE A 53 28.14 7.69 12.74
CA ILE A 53 27.43 6.41 12.80
C ILE A 53 27.73 5.70 14.11
N PRO A 54 26.78 4.91 14.65
CA PRO A 54 27.01 4.15 15.87
C PRO A 54 28.07 3.07 15.71
N SER A 55 28.69 2.64 16.82
CA SER A 55 29.60 1.50 16.79
C SER A 55 28.89 0.21 16.32
N GLY A 56 29.58 -0.57 15.50
CA GLY A 56 29.05 -1.78 14.87
C GLY A 56 28.29 -1.55 13.57
N PHE A 57 27.93 -0.29 13.25
CA PHE A 57 27.38 0.05 11.95
C PHE A 57 28.48 0.36 10.95
N GLU A 58 28.24 -0.07 9.71
CA GLU A 58 29.03 0.26 8.54
C GLU A 58 28.23 1.21 7.65
N LYS A 59 28.93 2.16 7.05
CA LYS A 59 28.38 3.00 5.99
C LYS A 59 28.42 2.23 4.67
N ILE A 60 27.26 1.91 4.12
CA ILE A 60 27.14 1.02 2.95
C ILE A 60 26.76 1.74 1.66
N ALA A 61 26.17 2.94 1.75
CA ALA A 61 25.91 3.79 0.58
C ALA A 61 25.96 5.29 0.92
N ILE A 62 26.24 6.11 -0.08
CA ILE A 62 26.31 7.57 0.00
C ILE A 62 25.47 8.23 -1.10
N SER A 63 25.14 9.50 -0.92
CA SER A 63 24.65 10.41 -1.97
C SER A 63 25.46 11.70 -1.93
N GLU A 64 25.22 12.59 -2.90
CA GLU A 64 25.91 13.88 -3.02
C GLU A 64 25.89 14.70 -1.71
N ASN A 65 24.74 14.79 -1.04
CA ASN A 65 24.60 15.56 0.20
C ASN A 65 24.54 14.70 1.47
N SER A 66 24.41 13.39 1.33
CA SER A 66 24.28 12.45 2.46
C SER A 66 25.42 11.41 2.48
N PRO A 67 26.49 11.65 3.27
CA PRO A 67 27.58 10.70 3.43
C PRO A 67 27.12 9.44 4.17
N TYR A 68 25.94 9.40 4.77
CA TYR A 68 25.38 8.21 5.40
C TYR A 68 23.98 7.92 4.83
N ALA A 69 23.88 7.90 3.50
CA ALA A 69 22.63 7.63 2.80
C ALA A 69 22.06 6.24 3.17
N ALA A 70 22.93 5.26 3.39
CA ALA A 70 22.57 3.99 4.02
C ALA A 70 23.67 3.50 4.98
N ILE A 71 23.24 2.98 6.12
CA ILE A 71 24.10 2.32 7.11
C ILE A 71 23.52 0.96 7.49
N ALA A 72 24.37 0.01 7.86
CA ALA A 72 23.94 -1.30 8.30
C ALA A 72 24.81 -1.88 9.42
N ASP A 73 24.18 -2.61 10.33
CA ASP A 73 24.84 -3.58 11.20
C ASP A 73 24.33 -4.96 10.80
N THR A 74 25.13 -5.67 9.99
CA THR A 74 24.77 -7.00 9.46
C THR A 74 24.76 -8.08 10.55
N ASN A 75 25.49 -7.91 11.65
CA ASN A 75 25.46 -8.88 12.76
C ASN A 75 24.12 -8.84 13.50
N ARG A 76 23.53 -7.65 13.63
CA ARG A 76 22.22 -7.43 14.28
C ARG A 76 21.06 -7.33 13.29
N ASN A 77 21.32 -7.45 11.98
CA ASN A 77 20.35 -7.25 10.91
C ASN A 77 19.63 -5.89 10.97
N ILE A 78 20.34 -4.82 11.33
CA ILE A 78 19.77 -3.47 11.41
C ILE A 78 20.22 -2.67 10.19
N TYR A 79 19.26 -2.15 9.44
CA TYR A 79 19.48 -1.35 8.24
C TYR A 79 18.76 -0.02 8.39
N ALA A 80 19.44 1.07 8.02
CA ALA A 80 18.84 2.40 8.06
C ALA A 80 19.16 3.16 6.77
N PHE A 81 18.14 3.82 6.23
CA PHE A 81 18.23 4.64 5.03
C PHE A 81 17.86 6.08 5.35
N GLN A 82 18.47 7.00 4.60
CA GLN A 82 18.13 8.42 4.63
C GLN A 82 17.19 8.82 3.48
N PHE A 83 16.68 7.82 2.75
CA PHE A 83 15.74 7.92 1.64
C PHE A 83 14.56 6.96 1.83
N HIS A 84 13.52 7.12 1.00
CA HIS A 84 12.29 6.32 1.03
C HIS A 84 12.32 5.21 -0.03
N PRO A 85 12.62 3.95 0.31
CA PRO A 85 12.54 2.84 -0.66
C PRO A 85 11.10 2.46 -1.05
N GLU A 86 10.08 2.94 -0.33
CA GLU A 86 8.67 2.63 -0.57
C GLU A 86 8.01 3.49 -1.65
N VAL A 87 8.59 4.63 -1.98
CA VAL A 87 8.01 5.54 -2.98
C VAL A 87 8.44 5.16 -4.39
N TYR A 88 7.54 5.38 -5.36
CA TYR A 88 7.77 5.08 -6.77
C TYR A 88 9.03 5.74 -7.36
N HIS A 89 9.44 6.89 -6.82
CA HIS A 89 10.61 7.63 -7.28
C HIS A 89 11.95 6.94 -6.98
N SER A 90 11.98 5.94 -6.08
CA SER A 90 13.17 5.13 -5.79
C SER A 90 13.20 3.89 -6.68
N GLU A 91 14.08 3.89 -7.69
CA GLU A 91 14.04 2.96 -8.83
C GLU A 91 14.13 1.47 -8.43
N CYS A 92 14.99 1.12 -7.48
CA CYS A 92 15.07 -0.24 -6.94
C CYS A 92 14.47 -0.37 -5.53
N GLY A 93 13.66 0.59 -5.08
CA GLY A 93 13.13 0.62 -3.71
C GLY A 93 12.34 -0.65 -3.33
N SER A 94 11.51 -1.16 -4.24
CA SER A 94 10.79 -2.43 -4.05
C SER A 94 11.72 -3.65 -3.89
N LYS A 95 12.90 -3.64 -4.52
CA LYS A 95 13.92 -4.68 -4.35
C LYS A 95 14.57 -4.60 -2.98
N LEU A 96 14.89 -3.39 -2.47
CA LEU A 96 15.41 -3.21 -1.11
C LEU A 96 14.43 -3.75 -0.07
N LEU A 97 13.15 -3.39 -0.19
CA LEU A 97 12.09 -3.88 0.70
C LEU A 97 11.95 -5.41 0.62
N LYS A 98 12.01 -5.97 -0.59
CA LYS A 98 12.00 -7.43 -0.80
C LYS A 98 13.22 -8.10 -0.17
N ASN A 99 14.42 -7.55 -0.35
CA ASN A 99 15.65 -8.12 0.18
C ASN A 99 15.61 -8.14 1.71
N PHE A 100 15.18 -7.04 2.32
CA PHE A 100 14.97 -6.96 3.75
C PHE A 100 13.94 -7.99 4.25
N ALA A 101 12.72 -7.96 3.71
CA ALA A 101 11.66 -8.84 4.19
C ALA A 101 11.97 -10.32 3.93
N LYS A 102 12.37 -10.68 2.72
CA LYS A 102 12.50 -12.07 2.29
C LYS A 102 13.82 -12.70 2.71
N TYR A 103 14.94 -12.03 2.49
CA TYR A 103 16.26 -12.65 2.62
C TYR A 103 16.90 -12.36 3.98
N ILE A 104 16.70 -11.16 4.52
CA ILE A 104 17.26 -10.77 5.83
C ILE A 104 16.34 -11.22 6.98
N CYS A 105 15.05 -10.90 6.92
CA CYS A 105 14.08 -11.31 7.94
C CYS A 105 13.58 -12.75 7.76
N GLY A 106 13.82 -13.37 6.60
CA GLY A 106 13.37 -14.73 6.31
C GLY A 106 11.86 -14.87 6.08
N CYS A 107 11.14 -13.79 5.75
CA CYS A 107 9.70 -13.86 5.50
C CYS A 107 9.39 -14.65 4.23
N GLU A 108 8.51 -15.64 4.36
CA GLU A 108 8.03 -16.41 3.21
C GLU A 108 7.07 -15.58 2.34
N SER A 109 7.09 -15.83 1.03
CA SER A 109 6.19 -15.19 0.06
C SER A 109 4.86 -15.93 -0.05
N THR A 110 4.17 -16.16 1.06
CA THR A 110 2.91 -16.93 1.10
C THR A 110 1.67 -16.08 0.80
N TRP A 111 1.75 -14.76 1.02
CA TRP A 111 0.63 -13.86 0.78
C TRP A 111 0.38 -13.63 -0.70
N ASN A 112 -0.81 -13.99 -1.16
CA ASN A 112 -1.30 -13.68 -2.51
C ASN A 112 -2.81 -13.46 -2.49
N MET A 113 -3.29 -12.60 -3.39
CA MET A 113 -4.69 -12.18 -3.38
C MET A 113 -5.68 -13.31 -3.67
N GLY A 114 -5.28 -14.31 -4.46
CA GLY A 114 -6.14 -15.46 -4.76
C GLY A 114 -6.39 -16.33 -3.53
N SER A 115 -5.36 -16.57 -2.72
CA SER A 115 -5.48 -17.35 -1.49
C SER A 115 -6.28 -16.58 -0.43
N PHE A 116 -6.03 -15.27 -0.31
CA PHE A 116 -6.82 -14.41 0.55
C PHE A 116 -8.31 -14.41 0.17
N ALA A 117 -8.64 -14.26 -1.11
CA ALA A 117 -10.02 -14.28 -1.57
C ALA A 117 -10.72 -15.60 -1.20
N LYS A 118 -10.06 -16.75 -1.42
CA LYS A 118 -10.59 -18.07 -1.02
C LYS A 118 -10.81 -18.18 0.49
N GLU A 119 -9.86 -17.70 1.28
CA GLU A 119 -9.98 -17.68 2.74
C GLU A 119 -11.16 -16.83 3.20
N GLN A 120 -11.30 -15.61 2.65
CA GLN A 120 -12.39 -14.72 3.00
C GLN A 120 -13.75 -15.27 2.56
N ILE A 121 -13.85 -15.87 1.37
CA ILE A 121 -15.07 -16.55 0.90
C ILE A 121 -15.50 -17.64 1.88
N ALA A 122 -14.56 -18.51 2.30
CA ALA A 122 -14.85 -19.57 3.26
C ALA A 122 -15.25 -19.01 4.63
N ARG A 123 -14.57 -17.95 5.10
CA ARG A 123 -14.88 -17.27 6.35
C ARG A 123 -16.29 -16.65 6.33
N VAL A 124 -16.64 -15.93 5.27
CA VAL A 124 -17.97 -15.34 5.07
C VAL A 124 -19.03 -16.42 5.10
N LYS A 125 -18.85 -17.50 4.31
CA LYS A 125 -19.80 -18.61 4.27
C LYS A 125 -20.03 -19.22 5.66
N LYS A 126 -18.97 -19.46 6.42
CA LYS A 126 -19.05 -19.98 7.80
C LYS A 126 -19.75 -19.01 8.75
N GLN A 127 -19.44 -17.72 8.65
CA GLN A 127 -19.98 -16.70 9.55
C GLN A 127 -21.46 -16.42 9.30
N VAL A 128 -21.88 -16.40 8.03
CA VAL A 128 -23.26 -16.09 7.63
C VAL A 128 -24.18 -17.30 7.87
N GLY A 129 -23.71 -18.52 7.59
CA GLY A 129 -24.55 -19.72 7.64
C GLY A 129 -25.74 -19.56 6.69
N ASP A 130 -26.96 -19.73 7.21
CA ASP A 130 -28.20 -19.67 6.42
C ASP A 130 -28.87 -18.28 6.42
N LYS A 131 -28.22 -17.25 6.98
CA LYS A 131 -28.77 -15.89 7.08
C LYS A 131 -28.65 -15.14 5.75
N LYS A 132 -29.49 -14.13 5.55
CA LYS A 132 -29.35 -13.19 4.43
C LYS A 132 -28.45 -12.02 4.80
N VAL A 133 -27.78 -11.44 3.80
CA VAL A 133 -26.88 -10.29 3.96
C VAL A 133 -27.33 -9.17 3.03
N LEU A 134 -27.70 -8.02 3.60
CA LEU A 134 -27.96 -6.81 2.82
C LEU A 134 -26.62 -6.14 2.47
N CYS A 135 -26.43 -5.78 1.21
CA CYS A 135 -25.21 -5.14 0.72
C CYS A 135 -25.55 -3.86 -0.05
N ALA A 136 -25.18 -2.70 0.48
CA ALA A 136 -25.29 -1.45 -0.26
C ALA A 136 -24.20 -1.39 -1.34
N VAL A 137 -24.61 -1.24 -2.59
CA VAL A 137 -23.75 -1.04 -3.75
C VAL A 137 -23.78 0.43 -4.11
N SER A 138 -22.61 1.01 -4.37
CA SER A 138 -22.47 2.43 -4.77
C SER A 138 -21.99 2.61 -6.21
N GLY A 139 -21.62 1.52 -6.89
CA GLY A 139 -20.90 1.54 -8.18
C GLY A 139 -19.39 1.72 -8.05
N GLY A 140 -18.90 2.03 -6.85
CA GLY A 140 -17.47 2.05 -6.55
C GLY A 140 -16.83 0.66 -6.58
N VAL A 141 -15.51 0.62 -6.70
CA VAL A 141 -14.73 -0.64 -6.74
C VAL A 141 -14.94 -1.44 -5.45
N ASP A 142 -14.87 -0.80 -4.29
CA ASP A 142 -14.94 -1.49 -3.00
C ASP A 142 -16.28 -2.20 -2.79
N SER A 143 -17.39 -1.48 -2.97
CA SER A 143 -18.74 -2.04 -2.80
C SER A 143 -19.05 -3.12 -3.85
N SER A 144 -18.52 -2.98 -5.06
CA SER A 144 -18.65 -3.99 -6.12
C SER A 144 -17.85 -5.26 -5.83
N VAL A 145 -16.63 -5.13 -5.30
CA VAL A 145 -15.80 -6.27 -4.87
C VAL A 145 -16.45 -6.99 -3.69
N VAL A 146 -16.96 -6.25 -2.70
CA VAL A 146 -17.68 -6.83 -1.56
C VAL A 146 -18.91 -7.60 -2.02
N ALA A 147 -19.76 -7.00 -2.86
CA ALA A 147 -20.96 -7.67 -3.36
C ALA A 147 -20.62 -8.93 -4.16
N THR A 148 -19.55 -8.89 -4.96
CA THR A 148 -19.07 -10.07 -5.70
C THR A 148 -18.55 -11.15 -4.74
N LEU A 149 -17.72 -10.81 -3.75
CA LEU A 149 -17.20 -11.76 -2.76
C LEU A 149 -18.33 -12.40 -1.93
N LEU A 150 -19.34 -11.61 -1.55
CA LEU A 150 -20.53 -12.12 -0.87
C LEU A 150 -21.29 -13.09 -1.78
N PHE A 151 -21.53 -12.72 -3.04
CA PHE A 151 -22.22 -13.60 -3.97
C PHE A 151 -21.47 -14.93 -4.22
N GLU A 152 -20.14 -14.88 -4.37
CA GLU A 152 -19.31 -16.09 -4.48
C GLU A 152 -19.38 -16.97 -3.21
N ALA A 153 -19.52 -16.36 -2.03
CA ALA A 153 -19.55 -17.09 -0.76
C ALA A 153 -20.92 -17.69 -0.41
N ILE A 154 -22.00 -16.94 -0.65
CA ILE A 154 -23.34 -17.23 -0.13
C ILE A 154 -24.46 -17.12 -1.19
N GLY A 155 -24.10 -16.88 -2.46
CA GLY A 155 -25.03 -16.82 -3.58
C GLY A 155 -26.20 -15.86 -3.32
N ASN A 156 -27.42 -16.35 -3.56
CA ASN A 156 -28.68 -15.60 -3.43
C ASN A 156 -29.05 -15.20 -1.99
N GLN A 157 -28.20 -15.50 -0.99
CA GLN A 157 -28.36 -14.94 0.35
C GLN A 157 -27.94 -13.47 0.42
N VAL A 158 -27.13 -12.99 -0.53
CA VAL A 158 -26.83 -11.57 -0.67
C VAL A 158 -28.00 -10.84 -1.31
N ILE A 159 -28.36 -9.69 -0.74
CA ILE A 159 -29.36 -8.76 -1.26
C ILE A 159 -28.61 -7.47 -1.59
N PRO A 160 -28.08 -7.31 -2.81
CA PRO A 160 -27.38 -6.12 -3.21
C PRO A 160 -28.38 -5.03 -3.61
N VAL A 161 -28.23 -3.84 -3.05
CA VAL A 161 -29.10 -2.69 -3.29
C VAL A 161 -28.27 -1.50 -3.77
N PHE A 162 -28.60 -0.97 -4.94
CA PHE A 162 -28.02 0.24 -5.51
C PHE A 162 -29.07 1.36 -5.48
N VAL A 163 -28.73 2.51 -4.87
CA VAL A 163 -29.63 3.67 -4.79
C VAL A 163 -29.08 4.76 -5.68
N ASP A 164 -29.80 5.06 -6.76
CA ASP A 164 -29.56 6.23 -7.59
C ASP A 164 -30.13 7.47 -6.90
N ASN A 165 -29.23 8.33 -6.42
CA ASN A 165 -29.59 9.57 -5.75
C ASN A 165 -29.73 10.77 -6.70
N GLY A 166 -29.61 10.56 -8.02
CA GLY A 166 -29.67 11.63 -9.02
C GLY A 166 -28.39 12.46 -9.17
N LEU A 167 -27.29 12.07 -8.50
CA LEU A 167 -26.00 12.78 -8.52
C LEU A 167 -24.85 11.93 -9.08
N LEU A 168 -25.20 10.82 -9.74
CA LEU A 168 -24.23 9.93 -10.38
C LEU A 168 -23.63 10.59 -11.64
N ARG A 169 -22.51 10.04 -12.13
CA ARG A 169 -21.97 10.44 -13.43
C ARG A 169 -22.89 9.97 -14.55
N ALA A 170 -22.78 10.61 -15.70
CA ALA A 170 -23.54 10.22 -16.89
C ALA A 170 -23.33 8.73 -17.22
N ASN A 171 -24.45 8.01 -17.34
CA ASN A 171 -24.54 6.57 -17.63
C ASN A 171 -23.96 5.64 -16.56
N GLU A 172 -23.64 6.12 -15.36
CA GLU A 172 -23.02 5.30 -14.31
C GLU A 172 -23.97 4.23 -13.79
N ARG A 173 -25.27 4.55 -13.66
CA ARG A 173 -26.29 3.59 -13.24
C ARG A 173 -26.36 2.39 -14.18
N GLU A 174 -26.47 2.64 -15.48
CA GLU A 174 -26.58 1.61 -16.51
C GLU A 174 -25.32 0.73 -16.54
N GLN A 175 -24.15 1.33 -16.34
CA GLN A 175 -22.89 0.59 -16.24
C GLN A 175 -22.87 -0.36 -15.04
N VAL A 176 -23.29 0.12 -13.87
CA VAL A 176 -23.36 -0.69 -12.65
C VAL A 176 -24.35 -1.85 -12.84
N GLU A 177 -25.57 -1.56 -13.30
CA GLU A 177 -26.58 -2.59 -13.57
C GLU A 177 -26.07 -3.65 -14.56
N THR A 178 -25.41 -3.21 -15.66
CA THR A 178 -24.86 -4.11 -16.67
C THR A 178 -23.77 -5.02 -16.11
N ILE A 179 -22.86 -4.48 -15.29
CA ILE A 179 -21.77 -5.26 -14.68
C ILE A 179 -22.34 -6.35 -13.78
N PHE A 180 -23.28 -6.01 -12.90
CA PHE A 180 -23.87 -6.97 -11.97
C PHE A 180 -24.70 -8.03 -12.70
N LYS A 181 -25.49 -7.62 -13.70
CA LYS A 181 -26.23 -8.54 -14.57
C LYS A 181 -25.31 -9.51 -15.31
N SER A 182 -24.17 -9.04 -15.82
CA SER A 182 -23.19 -9.91 -16.51
C SER A 182 -22.58 -10.99 -15.60
N ARG A 183 -22.58 -10.74 -14.29
CA ARG A 183 -22.11 -11.66 -13.25
C ARG A 183 -23.21 -12.56 -12.68
N GLY A 184 -24.45 -12.43 -13.17
CA GLY A 184 -25.60 -13.18 -12.67
C GLY A 184 -26.06 -12.76 -11.27
N ILE A 185 -25.69 -11.55 -10.83
CA ILE A 185 -26.07 -11.02 -9.52
C ILE A 185 -27.32 -10.15 -9.70
N ASP A 186 -28.39 -10.51 -9.00
CA ASP A 186 -29.66 -9.77 -9.02
C ASP A 186 -29.55 -8.49 -8.16
N LEU A 187 -29.26 -7.37 -8.83
CA LEU A 187 -29.10 -6.05 -8.20
C LEU A 187 -30.45 -5.34 -8.09
N ILE A 188 -30.83 -4.99 -6.86
CA ILE A 188 -32.01 -4.15 -6.62
C ILE A 188 -31.62 -2.70 -6.83
N THR A 189 -32.00 -2.11 -7.97
CA THR A 189 -31.83 -0.68 -8.19
C THR A 189 -33.05 0.12 -7.73
N VAL A 190 -32.81 1.17 -6.96
CA VAL A 190 -33.81 2.14 -6.51
C VAL A 190 -33.50 3.49 -7.14
N ASP A 191 -34.46 4.05 -7.88
CA ASP A 191 -34.42 5.45 -8.28
C ASP A 191 -34.96 6.32 -7.15
N ALA A 192 -34.07 7.08 -6.52
CA ALA A 192 -34.39 8.03 -5.46
C ALA A 192 -34.03 9.47 -5.87
N SER A 193 -33.80 9.72 -7.16
CA SER A 193 -33.32 11.01 -7.67
C SER A 193 -34.21 12.18 -7.23
N GLU A 194 -35.52 12.09 -7.46
CA GLU A 194 -36.50 13.11 -7.04
C GLU A 194 -36.41 13.38 -5.53
N GLN A 195 -36.40 12.32 -4.70
CA GLN A 195 -36.37 12.45 -3.25
C GLN A 195 -35.12 13.20 -2.75
N PHE A 196 -33.96 12.91 -3.33
CA PHE A 196 -32.70 13.56 -2.96
C PHE A 196 -32.64 14.99 -3.48
N LEU A 197 -32.97 15.22 -4.75
CA LEU A 197 -32.94 16.55 -5.37
C LEU A 197 -33.91 17.53 -4.71
N THR A 198 -35.13 17.10 -4.35
CA THR A 198 -36.08 17.94 -3.62
C THR A 198 -35.55 18.36 -2.25
N LYS A 199 -34.84 17.46 -1.54
CA LYS A 199 -34.26 17.78 -0.23
C LYS A 199 -33.05 18.69 -0.28
N LEU A 200 -32.35 18.71 -1.41
CA LEU A 200 -31.20 19.59 -1.66
C LEU A 200 -31.60 20.97 -2.18
N ALA A 201 -32.88 21.21 -2.44
CA ALA A 201 -33.35 22.48 -2.97
C ALA A 201 -33.02 23.65 -2.01
N GLY A 202 -32.21 24.60 -2.49
CA GLY A 202 -31.87 25.82 -1.76
C GLY A 202 -30.74 25.70 -0.73
N VAL A 203 -30.05 24.56 -0.69
CA VAL A 203 -28.76 24.37 0.03
C VAL A 203 -27.61 24.67 -0.91
#